data_AF-A0A960LFR0-F1
#
_entry.id   AF-A0A960LFR0-F1
#
_cell.length_a   1.000
_cell.length_b   1.000
_cell.length_c   1.000
_cell.angle_alpha   90.00
_cell.angle_beta   90.00
_cell.angle_gamma   90.00
#
_symmetry.space_group_name_H-M   'P 1'
#
loop_
_entity.id
_entity.type
_entity.pdbx_description
1 polymer ?
#
loop_
_entity_poly.entity_id
_entity_poly.type
_entity_poly.pdbx_seq_one_letter_code
_entity_poly.pdbx_strand_id
1 'polypeptide(L)'
;MVIFVMVVRVNVFKDGRFQEFVQVKAMDAPELIVLRGKAGPAGSEEYQQGLEAYGKADYKKAAKFFADAVAKSPEQGEWWLVLGVCQVLQREPQEAIVSLKKAEKLTEEPSTSRARWFMAQSYLMTEELGRAVKLLEGLANDGKAYRDDSRNLLTQMSKNGVLSEAFASSPRVSSPRGGESFVFGSTIKVAWNKVSPNFDGSYEVWLSNDGGLTCFHRLASLPADQTSWTWETRSDVGNNLALRIEAVSGDTRTMGPVSQVFSVSPPLTLTILDPKPQSTLYAGIPHEFRWALPGLAPKRYKIDLWRVVDNKQQFYKTLYVGAEGSSNSWKWEYPDPVGKDYVLRLEAVYTDSSMVSFSEGTFQVLAQPEAAVTSAYYDPSTSNLGVSWSHSIANPTRTSIYLQSVSTSEVYPLSGDASRRRGSWEGGMADVPSGKYEVHLSIVFPDGEVSAVCDNVIEYINRSESQSVASAARAESAVVDKEFLKQNYPNPFNNSTTIEFDLESPGDVELKVFNVMGQEVKTLMDGYARAGSQRVVFDATGLASGVYIYRLVAGDHTEQKRMILAK
;
A
#
# COMPACT_ATOMS: atom_id res chain seq x y z
N MET A 1 -41.64 -51.31 -10.23
CA MET A 1 -40.43 -51.65 -9.46
C MET A 1 -39.29 -51.79 -10.45
N VAL A 2 -38.60 -50.68 -10.74
CA VAL A 2 -37.44 -50.71 -11.64
C VAL A 2 -36.23 -51.01 -10.76
N ILE A 3 -35.73 -52.24 -10.84
CA ILE A 3 -34.53 -52.70 -10.15
C ILE A 3 -33.33 -52.08 -10.86
N PHE A 4 -32.67 -51.11 -10.24
CA PHE A 4 -31.41 -50.57 -10.74
C PHE A 4 -30.22 -51.32 -10.16
N VAL A 5 -29.34 -51.74 -11.06
CA VAL A 5 -28.09 -52.45 -10.78
C VAL A 5 -26.97 -51.42 -10.84
N MET A 6 -26.53 -50.91 -9.70
CA MET A 6 -25.31 -50.11 -9.63
C MET A 6 -24.11 -51.05 -9.51
N VAL A 7 -23.28 -51.12 -10.56
CA VAL A 7 -22.02 -51.87 -10.55
C VAL A 7 -20.91 -50.92 -10.10
N VAL A 8 -20.49 -51.04 -8.84
CA VAL A 8 -19.28 -50.39 -8.33
C VAL A 8 -18.11 -51.31 -8.63
N ARG A 9 -17.25 -50.89 -9.55
CA ARG A 9 -16.00 -51.60 -9.83
C ARG A 9 -14.95 -51.10 -8.85
N VAL A 10 -14.54 -51.96 -7.93
CA VAL A 10 -13.32 -51.75 -7.16
C VAL A 10 -12.30 -52.73 -7.72
N ASN A 11 -11.20 -52.22 -8.25
CA ASN A 11 -10.07 -53.04 -8.66
C ASN A 11 -9.21 -53.28 -7.42
N VAL A 12 -9.05 -54.54 -7.01
CA VAL A 12 -8.17 -54.89 -5.88
C VAL A 12 -7.14 -55.87 -6.39
N PHE A 13 -5.89 -55.63 -6.01
CA PHE A 13 -4.77 -56.44 -6.44
C PHE A 13 -4.46 -57.48 -5.36
N LYS A 14 -4.74 -58.75 -5.64
CA LYS A 14 -4.51 -59.85 -4.70
C LYS A 14 -3.82 -61.01 -5.42
N ASP A 15 -2.74 -61.53 -4.83
CA ASP A 15 -1.97 -62.66 -5.35
C ASP A 15 -1.48 -62.47 -6.81
N GLY A 16 -1.07 -61.25 -7.16
CA GLY A 16 -0.54 -60.93 -8.49
C GLY A 16 -1.59 -60.82 -9.59
N ARG A 17 -2.89 -60.71 -9.25
CA ARG A 17 -4.00 -60.52 -10.22
C ARG A 17 -4.96 -59.43 -9.76
N PHE A 18 -5.50 -58.69 -10.73
CA PHE A 18 -6.66 -57.83 -10.51
C PHE A 18 -7.90 -58.71 -10.29
N GLN A 19 -8.52 -58.59 -9.12
CA GLN A 19 -9.84 -59.18 -8.87
C GLN A 19 -10.90 -58.11 -9.08
N GLU A 20 -11.84 -58.37 -10.00
CA GLU A 20 -12.97 -57.50 -10.28
C GLU A 20 -14.05 -57.72 -9.22
N PHE A 21 -14.42 -56.67 -8.49
CA PHE A 21 -15.55 -56.73 -7.57
C PHE A 21 -16.85 -56.54 -8.35
N VAL A 22 -17.69 -57.57 -8.34
CA VAL A 22 -19.08 -57.47 -8.75
C VAL A 22 -19.92 -58.07 -7.63
N GLN A 23 -20.58 -57.25 -6.82
CA GLN A 23 -21.89 -57.65 -6.35
C GLN A 23 -22.84 -56.49 -6.12
N VAL A 24 -24.02 -56.70 -6.68
CA VAL A 24 -25.15 -55.80 -6.82
C VAL A 24 -26.22 -56.26 -5.85
N LYS A 25 -26.82 -55.32 -5.13
CA LYS A 25 -28.20 -55.47 -4.68
C LYS A 25 -29.01 -54.34 -5.28
N ALA A 26 -30.13 -54.72 -5.91
CA ALA A 26 -31.15 -53.84 -6.42
C ALA A 26 -31.39 -52.70 -5.42
N MET A 27 -31.12 -51.46 -5.83
CA MET A 27 -31.73 -50.36 -5.12
C MET A 27 -33.21 -50.44 -5.50
N ASP A 28 -34.07 -50.72 -4.52
CA ASP A 28 -35.37 -50.09 -4.57
C ASP A 28 -35.07 -48.60 -4.68
N ALA A 29 -35.58 -47.95 -5.73
CA ALA A 29 -35.55 -46.49 -5.81
C ALA A 29 -35.90 -46.01 -4.41
N PRO A 30 -35.04 -45.19 -3.76
CA PRO A 30 -35.28 -44.79 -2.37
C PRO A 30 -36.75 -44.43 -2.30
N GLU A 31 -37.49 -45.05 -1.37
CA GLU A 31 -38.86 -44.62 -1.09
C GLU A 31 -38.73 -43.14 -0.75
N LEU A 32 -38.89 -42.35 -1.80
CA LEU A 32 -38.94 -40.92 -1.75
C LEU A 32 -40.22 -40.73 -0.97
N ILE A 33 -40.08 -40.32 0.29
CA ILE A 33 -41.20 -39.78 1.03
C ILE A 33 -41.46 -38.43 0.34
N VAL A 34 -42.20 -38.51 -0.76
CA VAL A 34 -42.49 -37.37 -1.61
C VAL A 34 -43.52 -36.54 -0.86
N LEU A 35 -43.16 -35.31 -0.49
CA LEU A 35 -44.14 -34.28 -0.20
C LEU A 35 -44.87 -33.98 -1.52
N ARG A 36 -45.92 -34.74 -1.83
CA ARG A 36 -46.86 -34.41 -2.91
C ARG A 36 -47.94 -33.50 -2.33
N GLY A 37 -47.92 -32.24 -2.74
CA GLY A 37 -49.13 -31.41 -2.78
C GLY A 37 -49.11 -30.11 -1.96
N LYS A 38 -49.47 -29.04 -2.68
CA LYS A 38 -49.84 -27.67 -2.31
C LYS A 38 -48.72 -26.73 -1.85
N ALA A 39 -48.54 -25.66 -2.65
CA ALA A 39 -47.70 -24.47 -2.44
C ALA A 39 -46.46 -24.71 -1.56
N GLY A 40 -45.47 -25.39 -2.13
CA GLY A 40 -44.18 -25.60 -1.47
C GLY A 40 -43.24 -24.39 -1.59
N PRO A 41 -42.06 -24.46 -0.96
CA PRO A 41 -41.03 -23.41 -1.03
C PRO A 41 -40.55 -23.14 -2.48
N ALA A 42 -39.84 -22.04 -2.69
CA ALA A 42 -39.32 -21.67 -4.00
C ALA A 42 -38.48 -22.82 -4.61
N GLY A 43 -38.72 -23.22 -5.86
CA GLY A 43 -38.07 -24.42 -6.42
C GLY A 43 -38.89 -25.69 -6.34
N SER A 44 -40.10 -25.65 -5.73
CA SER A 44 -40.97 -26.83 -5.66
C SER A 44 -41.45 -27.32 -7.02
N GLU A 45 -41.63 -26.42 -8.01
CA GLU A 45 -42.01 -26.82 -9.37
C GLU A 45 -40.89 -27.62 -10.03
N GLU A 46 -39.65 -27.11 -9.97
CA GLU A 46 -38.46 -27.80 -10.44
C GLU A 46 -38.27 -29.12 -9.71
N TYR A 47 -38.48 -29.16 -8.39
CA TYR A 47 -38.40 -30.40 -7.63
C TYR A 47 -39.43 -31.44 -8.11
N GLN A 48 -40.69 -31.03 -8.39
CA GLN A 48 -41.69 -31.95 -8.95
C GLN A 48 -41.33 -32.42 -10.37
N GLN A 49 -40.82 -31.54 -11.22
CA GLN A 49 -40.33 -31.91 -12.56
C GLN A 49 -39.15 -32.88 -12.48
N GLY A 50 -38.25 -32.68 -11.50
CA GLY A 50 -37.17 -33.59 -11.18
C GLY A 50 -37.68 -34.97 -10.75
N LEU A 51 -38.69 -35.03 -9.88
CA LEU A 51 -39.32 -36.29 -9.47
C LEU A 51 -40.00 -37.02 -10.63
N GLU A 52 -40.64 -36.30 -11.55
CA GLU A 52 -41.24 -36.89 -12.74
C GLU A 52 -40.17 -37.49 -13.67
N ALA A 53 -39.08 -36.76 -13.91
CA ALA A 53 -37.94 -37.24 -14.68
C ALA A 53 -37.27 -38.46 -14.00
N TYR A 54 -37.10 -38.40 -12.67
CA TYR A 54 -36.56 -39.48 -11.87
C TYR A 54 -37.42 -40.75 -11.96
N GLY A 55 -38.74 -40.61 -11.87
CA GLY A 55 -39.69 -41.71 -12.03
C GLY A 55 -39.66 -42.35 -13.42
N LYS A 56 -39.23 -41.60 -14.44
CA LYS A 56 -38.99 -42.08 -15.82
C LYS A 56 -37.56 -42.62 -16.03
N ALA A 57 -36.75 -42.70 -14.96
CA ALA A 57 -35.33 -43.07 -14.99
C ALA A 57 -34.44 -42.15 -15.85
N ASP A 58 -34.88 -40.92 -16.12
CA ASP A 58 -34.08 -39.89 -16.78
C ASP A 58 -33.29 -39.10 -15.72
N TYR A 59 -32.24 -39.72 -15.17
CA TYR A 59 -31.47 -39.17 -14.06
C TYR A 59 -30.71 -37.89 -14.41
N LYS A 60 -30.32 -37.74 -15.67
CA LYS A 60 -29.66 -36.52 -16.16
C LYS A 60 -30.60 -35.33 -16.14
N LYS A 61 -31.82 -35.53 -16.66
CA LYS A 61 -32.85 -34.49 -16.60
C LYS A 61 -33.31 -34.25 -15.17
N ALA A 62 -33.44 -35.30 -14.37
CA ALA A 62 -33.81 -35.19 -12.95
C ALA A 62 -32.77 -34.39 -12.15
N ALA A 63 -31.48 -34.70 -12.30
CA ALA A 63 -30.39 -33.99 -11.63
C ALA A 63 -30.40 -32.49 -11.96
N LYS A 64 -30.63 -32.12 -13.22
CA LYS A 64 -30.74 -30.72 -13.63
C LYS A 64 -31.85 -29.99 -12.86
N PHE A 65 -33.05 -30.57 -12.85
CA PHE A 65 -34.18 -29.98 -12.14
C PHE A 65 -33.96 -29.93 -10.63
N PHE A 66 -33.35 -30.95 -10.03
CA PHE A 66 -33.02 -30.93 -8.61
C PHE A 66 -31.95 -29.90 -8.27
N ALA A 67 -30.95 -29.70 -9.14
CA ALA A 67 -29.95 -28.64 -9.00
C ALA A 67 -30.60 -27.25 -9.02
N ASP A 68 -31.54 -27.01 -9.94
CA ASP A 68 -32.31 -25.76 -10.00
C ASP A 68 -33.18 -25.57 -8.74
N ALA A 69 -33.78 -26.66 -8.22
CA ALA A 69 -34.59 -26.63 -7.01
C ALA A 69 -33.76 -26.28 -5.76
N VAL A 70 -32.62 -26.95 -5.53
CA VAL A 70 -31.76 -26.68 -4.37
C VAL A 70 -31.06 -25.32 -4.45
N ALA A 71 -30.86 -24.78 -5.65
CA ALA A 71 -30.37 -23.41 -5.82
C ALA A 71 -31.39 -22.37 -5.32
N LYS A 72 -32.69 -22.67 -5.44
CA LYS A 72 -33.79 -21.79 -4.99
C LYS A 72 -34.15 -21.98 -3.51
N SER A 73 -34.05 -23.20 -2.99
CA SER A 73 -34.27 -23.50 -1.56
C SER A 73 -33.16 -24.40 -1.00
N PRO A 74 -31.99 -23.81 -0.68
CA PRO A 74 -30.79 -24.55 -0.26
C PRO A 74 -30.91 -25.20 1.12
N GLU A 75 -31.93 -24.86 1.91
CA GLU A 75 -32.23 -25.43 3.22
C GLU A 75 -32.95 -26.79 3.15
N GLN A 76 -33.45 -27.19 1.98
CA GLN A 76 -34.21 -28.43 1.81
C GLN A 76 -33.26 -29.64 1.70
N GLY A 77 -32.95 -30.27 2.84
CA GLY A 77 -32.01 -31.39 2.92
C GLY A 77 -32.38 -32.59 2.04
N GLU A 78 -33.67 -32.94 1.97
CA GLU A 78 -34.18 -34.02 1.11
C GLU A 78 -33.91 -33.75 -0.37
N TRP A 79 -33.93 -32.49 -0.81
CA TRP A 79 -33.70 -32.15 -2.20
C TRP A 79 -32.23 -32.36 -2.58
N TRP A 80 -31.32 -32.01 -1.67
CA TRP A 80 -29.89 -32.31 -1.80
C TRP A 80 -29.61 -33.82 -1.82
N LEU A 81 -30.35 -34.60 -1.02
CA LEU A 81 -30.20 -36.06 -1.01
C LEU A 81 -30.52 -36.63 -2.39
N VAL A 82 -31.65 -36.24 -2.98
CA VAL A 82 -32.09 -36.78 -4.27
C VAL A 82 -31.21 -36.31 -5.42
N LEU A 83 -30.75 -35.05 -5.39
CA LEU A 83 -29.73 -34.56 -6.32
C LEU A 83 -28.45 -35.41 -6.25
N GLY A 84 -27.94 -35.63 -5.04
CA GLY A 84 -26.75 -36.44 -4.80
C GLY A 84 -26.93 -37.87 -5.31
N VAL A 85 -28.07 -38.50 -5.06
CA VAL A 85 -28.39 -39.83 -5.58
C VAL A 85 -28.40 -39.84 -7.11
N CYS A 86 -29.01 -38.86 -7.78
CA CYS A 86 -28.98 -38.77 -9.24
C CYS A 86 -27.55 -38.64 -9.79
N GLN A 87 -26.70 -37.84 -9.14
CA GLN A 87 -25.30 -37.69 -9.53
C GLN A 87 -24.51 -39.00 -9.34
N VAL A 88 -24.77 -39.73 -8.26
CA VAL A 88 -24.22 -41.09 -8.08
C VAL A 88 -24.65 -42.00 -9.23
N LEU A 89 -25.95 -42.05 -9.55
CA LEU A 89 -26.49 -42.86 -10.65
C LEU A 89 -25.92 -42.50 -12.03
N GLN A 90 -25.55 -41.24 -12.23
CA GLN A 90 -24.89 -40.75 -13.45
C GLN A 90 -23.37 -41.02 -13.49
N ARG A 91 -22.78 -41.59 -12.43
CA ARG A 91 -21.34 -41.76 -12.27
C ARG A 91 -20.58 -40.43 -12.23
N GLU A 92 -21.14 -39.44 -11.54
CA GLU A 92 -20.54 -38.13 -11.25
C GLU A 92 -20.18 -38.06 -9.76
N PRO A 93 -19.19 -38.85 -9.28
CA PRO A 93 -19.00 -39.05 -7.85
C PRO A 93 -18.52 -37.80 -7.11
N GLN A 94 -17.75 -36.91 -7.76
CA GLN A 94 -17.26 -35.68 -7.13
C GLN A 94 -18.41 -34.70 -6.84
N GLU A 95 -19.34 -34.54 -7.78
CA GLU A 95 -20.51 -33.70 -7.59
C GLU A 95 -21.47 -34.29 -6.56
N ALA A 96 -21.67 -35.62 -6.63
CA ALA A 96 -22.46 -36.35 -5.65
C ALA A 96 -21.95 -36.15 -4.22
N ILE A 97 -20.62 -36.23 -3.99
CA ILE A 97 -20.04 -36.03 -2.65
C ILE A 97 -20.39 -34.63 -2.10
N VAL A 98 -20.38 -33.59 -2.94
CA VAL A 98 -20.74 -32.23 -2.52
C VAL A 98 -22.20 -32.16 -2.09
N SER A 99 -23.11 -32.66 -2.93
CA SER A 99 -24.55 -32.66 -2.67
C SER A 99 -24.90 -33.51 -1.44
N LEU A 100 -24.31 -34.69 -1.31
CA LEU A 100 -24.58 -35.64 -0.21
C LEU A 100 -24.04 -35.14 1.14
N LYS A 101 -22.90 -34.44 1.16
CA LYS A 101 -22.43 -33.74 2.38
C LYS A 101 -23.39 -32.66 2.85
N LYS A 102 -24.04 -31.98 1.91
CA LYS A 102 -25.06 -30.97 2.23
C LYS A 102 -26.31 -31.64 2.77
N ALA A 103 -26.75 -32.73 2.13
CA ALA A 103 -27.87 -33.55 2.59
C ALA A 103 -27.66 -34.13 4.00
N GLU A 104 -26.48 -34.70 4.29
CA GLU A 104 -26.15 -35.26 5.60
C GLU A 104 -26.33 -34.24 6.73
N LYS A 105 -26.00 -32.97 6.49
CA LYS A 105 -26.12 -31.90 7.49
C LYS A 105 -27.54 -31.39 7.69
N LEU A 106 -28.39 -31.51 6.67
CA LEU A 106 -29.72 -30.89 6.63
C LEU A 106 -30.87 -31.88 6.80
N THR A 107 -30.58 -33.19 6.76
CA THR A 107 -31.58 -34.25 6.90
C THR A 107 -31.50 -34.87 8.28
N GLU A 108 -32.63 -35.44 8.71
CA GLU A 108 -32.70 -36.30 9.87
C GLU A 108 -32.72 -37.78 9.45
N GLU A 109 -32.55 -38.69 10.41
CA GLU A 109 -32.66 -40.11 10.13
C GLU A 109 -34.08 -40.49 9.69
N PRO A 110 -34.26 -41.33 8.65
CA PRO A 110 -33.26 -42.21 8.03
C PRO A 110 -32.48 -41.60 6.85
N SER A 111 -32.82 -40.37 6.45
CA SER A 111 -32.24 -39.72 5.26
C SER A 111 -30.76 -39.36 5.43
N THR A 112 -30.33 -39.03 6.65
CA THR A 112 -28.90 -38.87 6.97
C THR A 112 -28.11 -40.16 6.68
N SER A 113 -28.63 -41.32 7.11
CA SER A 113 -28.01 -42.62 6.80
C SER A 113 -28.01 -42.91 5.29
N ARG A 114 -29.06 -42.54 4.56
CA ARG A 114 -29.10 -42.66 3.09
C ARG A 114 -28.01 -41.79 2.45
N ALA A 115 -27.86 -40.54 2.88
CA ALA A 115 -26.82 -39.63 2.36
C ALA A 115 -25.42 -40.20 2.57
N ARG A 116 -25.13 -40.70 3.78
CA ARG A 116 -23.84 -41.35 4.12
C ARG A 116 -23.59 -42.59 3.28
N TRP A 117 -24.60 -43.41 3.03
CA TRP A 117 -24.48 -44.62 2.21
C TRP A 117 -24.06 -44.27 0.78
N PHE A 118 -24.80 -43.39 0.12
CA PHE A 118 -24.48 -42.95 -1.24
C PHE A 118 -23.13 -42.23 -1.30
N MET A 119 -22.76 -41.49 -0.26
CA MET A 119 -21.46 -40.84 -0.19
C MET A 119 -20.32 -41.86 -0.05
N ALA A 120 -20.51 -42.95 0.71
CA ALA A 120 -19.56 -44.04 0.77
C ALA A 120 -19.38 -44.69 -0.60
N GLN A 121 -20.46 -44.90 -1.36
CA GLN A 121 -20.39 -45.40 -2.74
C GLN A 121 -19.61 -44.46 -3.65
N SER A 122 -19.81 -43.15 -3.54
CA SER A 122 -19.04 -42.16 -4.30
C SER A 122 -17.55 -42.22 -3.98
N TYR A 123 -17.17 -42.37 -2.70
CA TYR A 123 -15.76 -42.53 -2.32
C TYR A 123 -15.15 -43.84 -2.83
N LEU A 124 -15.93 -44.91 -2.95
CA LEU A 124 -15.45 -46.13 -3.60
C LEU A 124 -15.19 -45.92 -5.10
N MET A 125 -16.02 -45.13 -5.78
CA MET A 125 -15.82 -44.79 -7.21
C MET A 125 -14.60 -43.90 -7.44
N THR A 126 -14.20 -43.10 -6.44
CA THR A 126 -13.03 -42.22 -6.51
C THR A 126 -11.79 -42.85 -5.88
N GLU A 127 -11.84 -44.15 -5.54
CA GLU A 127 -10.75 -44.91 -4.91
C GLU A 127 -10.29 -44.33 -3.55
N GLU A 128 -11.14 -43.54 -2.88
CA GLU A 128 -10.91 -42.99 -1.54
C GLU A 128 -11.31 -43.99 -0.43
N LEU A 129 -10.73 -45.19 -0.48
CA LEU A 129 -11.12 -46.36 0.32
C LEU A 129 -11.25 -46.07 1.82
N GLY A 130 -10.31 -45.35 2.43
CA GLY A 130 -10.35 -45.03 3.86
C GLY A 130 -11.56 -44.17 4.27
N ARG A 131 -12.01 -43.26 3.40
CA ARG A 131 -13.22 -42.44 3.67
C ARG A 131 -14.49 -43.26 3.51
N ALA A 132 -14.54 -44.13 2.50
CA ALA A 132 -15.64 -45.06 2.28
C ALA A 132 -15.81 -46.00 3.48
N VAL A 133 -14.72 -46.66 3.91
CA VAL A 133 -14.73 -47.60 5.05
C VAL A 133 -15.23 -46.92 6.32
N LYS A 134 -14.72 -45.72 6.65
CA LYS A 134 -15.15 -44.99 7.84
C LYS A 134 -16.66 -44.70 7.85
N LEU A 135 -17.24 -44.32 6.71
CA LEU A 135 -18.69 -44.09 6.61
C LEU A 135 -19.48 -45.38 6.75
N LEU A 136 -19.02 -46.47 6.12
CA LEU A 136 -19.65 -47.78 6.21
C LEU A 136 -19.60 -48.33 7.64
N GLU A 137 -18.50 -48.14 8.37
CA GLU A 137 -18.38 -48.54 9.78
C GLU A 137 -19.36 -47.77 10.66
N GLY A 138 -19.50 -46.46 10.44
CA GLY A 138 -20.51 -45.64 11.10
C GLY A 138 -21.91 -46.20 10.87
N LEU A 139 -22.30 -46.37 9.60
CA LEU A 139 -23.60 -46.92 9.21
C LEU A 139 -23.86 -48.32 9.78
N ALA A 140 -22.86 -49.19 9.79
CA ALA A 140 -22.94 -50.54 10.34
C ALA A 140 -23.20 -50.55 11.86
N ASN A 141 -22.76 -49.50 12.56
CA ASN A 141 -22.94 -49.36 14.00
C ASN A 141 -24.26 -48.68 14.35
N ASP A 142 -24.52 -47.49 13.80
CA ASP A 142 -25.61 -46.62 14.25
C ASP A 142 -26.68 -46.29 13.18
N GLY A 143 -26.41 -46.55 11.90
CA GLY A 143 -27.26 -46.12 10.80
C GLY A 143 -28.71 -46.63 10.90
N LYS A 144 -29.70 -45.76 10.66
CA LYS A 144 -31.14 -46.14 10.61
C LYS A 144 -31.57 -46.65 9.24
N ALA A 145 -30.74 -46.46 8.20
CA ALA A 145 -30.86 -47.09 6.89
C ALA A 145 -29.51 -47.69 6.47
N TYR A 146 -29.53 -48.73 5.63
CA TYR A 146 -28.34 -49.41 5.10
C TYR A 146 -27.36 -49.98 6.13
N ARG A 147 -27.79 -50.21 7.38
CA ARG A 147 -26.95 -50.79 8.44
C ARG A 147 -26.43 -52.18 8.07
N ASP A 148 -27.34 -53.07 7.69
CA ASP A 148 -26.97 -54.45 7.36
C ASP A 148 -26.27 -54.54 6.01
N ASP A 149 -26.63 -53.69 5.05
CA ASP A 149 -25.90 -53.57 3.77
C ASP A 149 -24.46 -53.11 4.00
N SER A 150 -24.23 -52.17 4.92
CA SER A 150 -22.88 -51.71 5.30
C SER A 150 -22.07 -52.81 5.99
N ARG A 151 -22.67 -53.58 6.91
CA ARG A 151 -22.00 -54.73 7.54
C ARG A 151 -21.61 -55.80 6.53
N ASN A 152 -22.53 -56.12 5.61
CA ASN A 152 -22.28 -57.09 4.56
C ASN A 152 -21.15 -56.63 3.64
N LEU A 153 -21.16 -55.35 3.24
CA LEU A 153 -20.12 -54.79 2.39
C LEU A 153 -18.75 -54.77 3.08
N LEU A 154 -18.67 -54.34 4.33
CA LEU A 154 -17.43 -54.39 5.13
C LEU A 154 -16.89 -55.82 5.29
N THR A 155 -17.78 -56.79 5.50
CA THR A 155 -17.41 -58.21 5.60
C THR A 155 -16.80 -58.71 4.28
N GLN A 156 -17.38 -58.33 3.15
CA GLN A 156 -16.84 -58.65 1.82
C GLN A 156 -15.48 -57.98 1.58
N MET A 157 -15.35 -56.69 1.91
CA MET A 157 -14.09 -55.94 1.83
C MET A 157 -12.99 -56.57 2.69
N SER A 158 -13.33 -57.03 3.90
CA SER A 158 -12.40 -57.72 4.80
C SER A 158 -11.90 -59.04 4.21
N LYS A 159 -12.81 -59.93 3.78
CA LYS A 159 -12.46 -61.24 3.18
C LYS A 159 -11.53 -61.10 1.97
N ASN A 160 -11.68 -60.00 1.23
CA ASN A 160 -10.93 -59.77 0.01
C ASN A 160 -9.65 -58.92 0.22
N GLY A 161 -9.29 -58.55 1.46
CA GLY A 161 -8.04 -57.84 1.75
C GLY A 161 -8.06 -56.32 1.52
N VAL A 162 -9.22 -55.74 1.19
CA VAL A 162 -9.36 -54.29 0.93
C VAL A 162 -9.14 -53.48 2.20
N LEU A 163 -9.58 -54.00 3.35
CA LEU A 163 -9.42 -53.28 4.61
C LEU A 163 -7.94 -53.10 4.98
N SER A 164 -7.07 -54.07 4.72
CA SER A 164 -5.63 -53.92 4.97
C SER A 164 -4.97 -52.81 4.14
N GLU A 165 -5.43 -52.59 2.91
CA GLU A 165 -4.96 -51.50 2.05
C GLU A 165 -5.59 -50.15 2.43
N ALA A 166 -6.87 -50.14 2.82
CA ALA A 166 -7.57 -48.93 3.26
C ALA A 166 -6.99 -48.32 4.56
N PHE A 167 -6.30 -49.14 5.37
CA PHE A 167 -5.59 -48.71 6.57
C PHE A 167 -4.12 -48.28 6.33
N ALA A 168 -3.63 -48.30 5.08
CA ALA A 168 -2.41 -47.58 4.74
C ALA A 168 -2.68 -46.06 4.88
N SER A 169 -2.16 -45.44 5.93
CA SER A 169 -2.49 -44.05 6.25
C SER A 169 -2.01 -43.10 5.15
N SER A 170 -2.86 -42.22 4.62
CA SER A 170 -2.39 -41.27 3.60
C SER A 170 -1.38 -40.27 4.19
N PRO A 171 -0.39 -39.81 3.40
CA PRO A 171 0.57 -38.84 3.88
C PRO A 171 -0.11 -37.47 3.99
N ARG A 172 -0.06 -36.83 5.16
CA ARG A 172 -0.68 -35.53 5.44
C ARG A 172 0.39 -34.53 5.79
N VAL A 173 0.35 -33.38 5.12
CA VAL A 173 1.20 -32.23 5.44
C VAL A 173 0.92 -31.79 6.88
N SER A 174 1.97 -31.69 7.68
CA SER A 174 1.96 -31.17 9.05
C SER A 174 2.69 -29.83 9.19
N SER A 175 3.46 -29.44 8.17
CA SER A 175 4.11 -28.14 8.03
C SER A 175 4.29 -27.83 6.54
N PRO A 176 3.93 -26.63 6.05
CA PRO A 176 3.26 -25.53 6.77
C PRO A 176 1.86 -25.93 7.29
N ARG A 177 1.36 -25.24 8.32
CA ARG A 177 0.10 -25.54 9.01
C ARG A 177 -1.12 -24.85 8.38
N GLY A 178 -0.90 -23.81 7.58
CA GLY A 178 -1.93 -22.94 7.02
C GLY A 178 -1.92 -21.55 7.63
N GLY A 179 -2.16 -20.54 6.79
CA GLY A 179 -2.24 -19.12 7.14
C GLY A 179 -0.89 -18.45 7.34
N GLU A 180 0.23 -19.17 7.24
CA GLU A 180 1.55 -18.57 7.36
C GLU A 180 1.90 -17.71 6.14
N SER A 181 2.72 -16.68 6.38
CA SER A 181 3.27 -15.82 5.35
C SER A 181 4.79 -15.89 5.38
N PHE A 182 5.38 -16.38 4.30
CA PHE A 182 6.81 -16.51 4.11
C PHE A 182 7.33 -15.46 3.14
N VAL A 183 8.64 -15.24 3.17
CA VAL A 183 9.32 -14.32 2.25
C VAL A 183 10.02 -15.13 1.16
N PHE A 184 9.93 -14.67 -0.07
CA PHE A 184 10.65 -15.24 -1.21
C PHE A 184 12.16 -15.30 -0.95
N GLY A 185 12.78 -16.43 -1.30
CA GLY A 185 14.17 -16.74 -0.98
C GLY A 185 14.38 -17.31 0.42
N SER A 186 13.35 -17.38 1.28
CA SER A 186 13.44 -18.08 2.56
C SER A 186 13.31 -19.60 2.39
N THR A 187 13.87 -20.32 3.37
CA THR A 187 13.74 -21.77 3.50
C THR A 187 12.54 -22.14 4.35
N ILE A 188 11.61 -22.90 3.79
CA ILE A 188 10.38 -23.38 4.45
C ILE A 188 10.54 -24.86 4.78
N LYS A 189 10.26 -25.26 6.02
CA LYS A 189 10.20 -26.68 6.39
C LYS A 189 8.86 -27.29 5.95
N VAL A 190 8.92 -28.24 5.02
CA VAL A 190 7.79 -29.08 4.61
C VAL A 190 7.88 -30.39 5.37
N ALA A 191 6.81 -30.81 6.05
CA ALA A 191 6.78 -32.06 6.82
C ALA A 191 5.44 -32.79 6.69
N TRP A 192 5.45 -34.11 6.85
CA TRP A 192 4.26 -34.97 6.77
C TRP A 192 4.36 -36.21 7.67
N ASN A 193 3.25 -36.94 7.87
CA ASN A 193 3.29 -38.25 8.54
C ASN A 193 3.73 -39.37 7.59
N LYS A 194 4.40 -40.38 8.13
CA LYS A 194 4.71 -41.63 7.42
C LYS A 194 3.40 -42.40 7.15
N VAL A 195 3.33 -43.04 5.98
CA VAL A 195 2.15 -43.78 5.49
C VAL A 195 1.99 -45.14 6.18
N SER A 196 3.11 -45.82 6.40
CA SER A 196 3.19 -47.01 7.24
C SER A 196 4.62 -47.15 7.79
N PRO A 197 4.82 -47.86 8.92
CA PRO A 197 6.16 -48.08 9.48
C PRO A 197 7.13 -48.71 8.48
N ASN A 198 6.63 -49.60 7.64
CA ASN A 198 7.41 -50.39 6.67
C ASN A 198 7.28 -49.88 5.23
N PHE A 199 6.87 -48.62 5.02
CA PHE A 199 6.82 -48.03 3.68
C PHE A 199 8.23 -48.01 3.07
N ASP A 200 8.36 -48.55 1.87
CA ASP A 200 9.62 -48.78 1.13
C ASP A 200 9.66 -48.06 -0.24
N GLY A 201 8.68 -47.19 -0.52
CA GLY A 201 8.58 -46.40 -1.74
C GLY A 201 9.26 -45.04 -1.70
N SER A 202 8.60 -44.02 -2.27
CA SER A 202 9.05 -42.63 -2.28
C SER A 202 7.91 -41.65 -2.02
N TYR A 203 8.22 -40.45 -1.53
CA TYR A 203 7.30 -39.33 -1.39
C TYR A 203 7.52 -38.29 -2.47
N GLU A 204 6.46 -37.92 -3.19
CA GLU A 204 6.46 -36.77 -4.10
C GLU A 204 5.77 -35.56 -3.44
N VAL A 205 6.43 -34.41 -3.47
CA VAL A 205 5.92 -33.14 -2.93
C VAL A 205 5.40 -32.29 -4.08
N TRP A 206 4.14 -31.90 -4.00
CA TRP A 206 3.45 -31.12 -5.02
C TRP A 206 3.00 -29.77 -4.47
N LEU A 207 3.14 -28.72 -5.28
CA LEU A 207 2.71 -27.36 -4.97
C LEU A 207 1.62 -26.92 -5.93
N SER A 208 0.62 -26.25 -5.37
CA SER A 208 -0.42 -25.53 -6.10
C SER A 208 -0.38 -24.03 -5.79
N ASN A 209 -0.72 -23.23 -6.80
CA ASN A 209 -0.81 -21.77 -6.70
C ASN A 209 -2.26 -21.24 -6.62
N ASP A 210 -3.25 -22.13 -6.62
CA ASP A 210 -4.69 -21.80 -6.64
C ASP A 210 -5.45 -22.37 -5.42
N GLY A 211 -4.74 -22.62 -4.31
CA GLY A 211 -5.32 -23.19 -3.10
C GLY A 211 -5.63 -24.68 -3.22
N GLY A 212 -5.05 -25.36 -4.21
CA GLY A 212 -5.19 -26.78 -4.47
C GLY A 212 -6.40 -27.17 -5.32
N LEU A 213 -6.90 -26.26 -6.16
CA LEU A 213 -8.07 -26.47 -7.00
C LEU A 213 -7.73 -27.22 -8.30
N THR A 214 -6.70 -26.81 -9.03
CA THR A 214 -6.45 -27.35 -10.38
C THR A 214 -4.98 -27.50 -10.77
N CYS A 215 -4.09 -26.61 -10.33
CA CYS A 215 -2.71 -26.60 -10.80
C CYS A 215 -1.74 -27.16 -9.76
N PHE A 216 -1.23 -28.38 -9.95
CA PHE A 216 -0.14 -28.93 -9.14
C PHE A 216 1.10 -29.19 -9.99
N HIS A 217 2.25 -28.70 -9.55
CA HIS A 217 3.55 -29.07 -10.12
C HIS A 217 4.44 -29.67 -9.04
N ARG A 218 5.33 -30.57 -9.46
CA ARG A 218 6.17 -31.32 -8.52
C ARG A 218 7.38 -30.48 -8.10
N LEU A 219 7.56 -30.31 -6.79
CA LEU A 219 8.72 -29.65 -6.21
C LEU A 219 9.87 -30.61 -5.94
N ALA A 220 9.57 -31.80 -5.42
CA ALA A 220 10.58 -32.76 -4.99
C ALA A 220 10.09 -34.21 -5.07
N SER A 221 11.05 -35.14 -5.14
CA SER A 221 10.85 -36.58 -4.95
C SER A 221 11.88 -37.07 -3.94
N LEU A 222 11.42 -37.75 -2.89
CA LEU A 222 12.16 -38.02 -1.66
C LEU A 222 12.02 -39.51 -1.27
N PRO A 223 13.04 -40.12 -0.65
CA PRO A 223 12.99 -41.53 -0.25
C PRO A 223 11.99 -41.78 0.91
N ALA A 224 11.54 -43.03 1.07
CA ALA A 224 10.53 -43.44 2.07
C ALA A 224 10.92 -43.21 3.54
N ASP A 225 12.20 -43.06 3.85
CA ASP A 225 12.70 -42.77 5.20
C ASP A 225 12.55 -41.29 5.58
N GLN A 226 12.31 -40.40 4.61
CA GLN A 226 12.11 -38.98 4.85
C GLN A 226 10.64 -38.62 5.08
N THR A 227 10.40 -37.85 6.15
CA THR A 227 9.09 -37.26 6.48
C THR A 227 9.16 -35.73 6.61
N SER A 228 10.29 -35.14 6.22
CA SER A 228 10.44 -33.68 6.12
C SER A 228 11.51 -33.30 5.11
N TRP A 229 11.35 -32.14 4.49
CA TRP A 229 12.24 -31.55 3.51
C TRP A 229 12.27 -30.02 3.65
N THR A 230 13.40 -29.41 3.34
CA THR A 230 13.56 -27.96 3.36
C THR A 230 13.44 -27.40 1.94
N TRP A 231 12.45 -26.54 1.75
CA TRP A 231 12.13 -25.90 0.48
C TRP A 231 12.69 -24.49 0.42
N GLU A 232 13.59 -24.22 -0.52
CA GLU A 232 14.02 -22.86 -0.87
C GLU A 232 13.06 -22.28 -1.92
N THR A 233 12.37 -21.20 -1.61
CA THR A 233 11.39 -20.57 -2.51
C THR A 233 12.11 -19.81 -3.63
N ARG A 234 11.90 -20.20 -4.91
CA ARG A 234 12.68 -19.68 -6.05
C ARG A 234 11.89 -18.88 -7.08
N SER A 235 10.65 -19.28 -7.34
CA SER A 235 9.73 -18.59 -8.27
C SER A 235 8.29 -18.54 -7.74
N ASP A 236 8.10 -18.98 -6.50
CA ASP A 236 6.83 -19.50 -6.01
C ASP A 236 6.09 -18.45 -5.18
N VAL A 237 5.92 -17.26 -5.76
CA VAL A 237 5.23 -16.14 -5.12
C VAL A 237 3.72 -16.29 -5.31
N GLY A 238 2.96 -16.18 -4.23
CA GLY A 238 1.51 -16.31 -4.26
C GLY A 238 0.88 -16.18 -2.89
N ASN A 239 -0.39 -15.79 -2.86
CA ASN A 239 -1.18 -15.63 -1.64
C ASN A 239 -2.10 -16.82 -1.35
N ASN A 240 -2.11 -17.83 -2.21
CA ASN A 240 -2.99 -19.00 -2.12
C ASN A 240 -2.23 -20.29 -2.44
N LEU A 241 -1.06 -20.47 -1.85
CA LEU A 241 -0.23 -21.65 -2.08
C LEU A 241 -0.73 -22.82 -1.24
N ALA A 242 -0.75 -24.02 -1.81
CA ALA A 242 -1.12 -25.24 -1.08
C ALA A 242 -0.22 -26.41 -1.49
N LEU A 243 0.11 -27.27 -0.52
CA LEU A 243 0.95 -28.45 -0.74
C LEU A 243 0.13 -29.73 -0.72
N ARG A 244 0.62 -30.76 -1.41
CA ARG A 244 0.12 -32.13 -1.30
C ARG A 244 1.30 -33.09 -1.33
N ILE A 245 1.22 -34.15 -0.52
CA ILE A 245 2.19 -35.25 -0.54
C ILE A 245 1.53 -36.45 -1.20
N GLU A 246 2.29 -37.15 -2.02
CA GLU A 246 1.88 -38.40 -2.66
C GLU A 246 2.90 -39.47 -2.32
N ALA A 247 2.43 -40.62 -1.83
CA ALA A 247 3.28 -41.78 -1.59
C ALA A 247 3.23 -42.70 -2.80
N VAL A 248 4.39 -43.01 -3.37
CA VAL A 248 4.54 -43.81 -4.58
C VAL A 248 5.24 -45.12 -4.21
N SER A 249 4.64 -46.25 -4.54
CA SER A 249 5.19 -47.58 -4.30
C SER A 249 4.90 -48.47 -5.52
N GLY A 250 5.91 -48.72 -6.35
CA GLY A 250 5.71 -49.34 -7.66
C GLY A 250 4.78 -48.50 -8.54
N ASP A 251 3.71 -49.11 -9.03
CA ASP A 251 2.67 -48.42 -9.82
C ASP A 251 1.58 -47.76 -8.95
N THR A 252 1.59 -48.00 -7.64
CA THR A 252 0.58 -47.48 -6.72
C THR A 252 0.94 -46.07 -6.25
N ARG A 253 -0.05 -45.18 -6.31
CA ARG A 253 0.06 -43.78 -5.89
C ARG A 253 -1.02 -43.47 -4.86
N THR A 254 -0.61 -43.21 -3.62
CA THR A 254 -1.52 -42.83 -2.53
C THR A 254 -1.44 -41.33 -2.30
N MET A 255 -2.50 -40.62 -2.67
CA MET A 255 -2.58 -39.17 -2.55
C MET A 255 -2.97 -38.74 -1.14
N GLY A 256 -2.19 -37.81 -0.58
CA GLY A 256 -2.53 -37.08 0.63
C GLY A 256 -3.61 -36.01 0.38
N PRO A 257 -4.29 -35.54 1.44
CA PRO A 257 -5.11 -34.34 1.34
C PRO A 257 -4.26 -33.12 0.99
N VAL A 258 -4.87 -32.16 0.31
CA VAL A 258 -4.29 -30.81 0.13
C VAL A 258 -4.14 -30.15 1.50
N SER A 259 -3.01 -29.48 1.72
CA SER A 259 -2.75 -28.70 2.94
C SER A 259 -3.69 -27.50 3.04
N GLN A 260 -3.69 -26.85 4.19
CA GLN A 260 -4.22 -25.49 4.25
C GLN A 260 -3.35 -24.53 3.44
N VAL A 261 -3.94 -23.41 3.04
CA VAL A 261 -3.28 -22.41 2.19
C VAL A 261 -2.31 -21.56 2.99
N PHE A 262 -1.20 -21.18 2.39
CA PHE A 262 -0.21 -20.24 2.94
C PHE A 262 0.24 -19.27 1.85
N SER A 263 1.07 -18.29 2.19
CA SER A 263 1.56 -17.30 1.24
C SER A 263 3.08 -17.21 1.23
N VAL A 264 3.63 -16.86 0.06
CA VAL A 264 5.02 -16.45 -0.14
C VAL A 264 4.98 -15.12 -0.85
N SER A 265 5.50 -14.08 -0.22
CA SER A 265 5.53 -12.71 -0.76
C SER A 265 6.94 -12.36 -1.24
N PRO A 266 7.10 -11.46 -2.24
CA PRO A 266 8.42 -10.95 -2.61
C PRO A 266 9.12 -10.31 -1.39
N PRO A 267 10.46 -10.25 -1.38
CA PRO A 267 11.16 -9.59 -0.28
C PRO A 267 10.80 -8.11 -0.29
N LEU A 268 10.45 -7.57 0.88
CA LEU A 268 10.25 -6.14 1.05
C LEU A 268 11.60 -5.45 0.81
N THR A 269 11.66 -4.43 -0.04
CA THR A 269 12.87 -3.65 -0.31
C THR A 269 12.65 -2.18 0.01
N LEU A 270 13.59 -1.59 0.74
CA LEU A 270 13.61 -0.16 1.02
C LEU A 270 14.39 0.55 -0.09
N THR A 271 13.77 1.52 -0.77
CA THR A 271 14.39 2.21 -1.91
C THR A 271 14.43 3.71 -1.68
N ILE A 272 15.59 4.35 -1.80
CA ILE A 272 15.70 5.82 -1.75
C ILE A 272 15.39 6.37 -3.15
N LEU A 273 14.44 7.31 -3.23
CA LEU A 273 14.00 7.94 -4.47
C LEU A 273 14.72 9.27 -4.74
N ASP A 274 15.02 10.00 -3.66
CA ASP A 274 15.76 11.26 -3.69
C ASP A 274 16.77 11.30 -2.52
N PRO A 275 17.99 11.83 -2.73
CA PRO A 275 18.45 12.56 -3.91
C PRO A 275 18.78 11.63 -5.09
N LYS A 276 18.64 12.17 -6.31
CA LYS A 276 19.03 11.49 -7.55
C LYS A 276 20.58 11.36 -7.62
N PRO A 277 21.10 10.31 -8.28
CA PRO A 277 22.53 10.22 -8.56
C PRO A 277 23.05 11.49 -9.27
N GLN A 278 24.23 11.96 -8.87
CA GLN A 278 24.94 13.13 -9.39
C GLN A 278 24.20 14.47 -9.24
N SER A 279 23.14 14.51 -8.44
CA SER A 279 22.44 15.76 -8.14
C SER A 279 23.32 16.69 -7.29
N THR A 280 23.02 17.99 -7.41
CA THR A 280 23.66 19.06 -6.63
C THR A 280 22.62 19.64 -5.70
N LEU A 281 22.89 19.57 -4.40
CA LEU A 281 22.11 20.23 -3.35
C LEU A 281 22.88 21.46 -2.87
N TYR A 282 22.17 22.50 -2.45
CA TYR A 282 22.79 23.70 -1.88
C TYR A 282 22.54 23.78 -0.39
N ALA A 283 23.60 24.06 0.38
CA ALA A 283 23.52 24.26 1.82
C ALA A 283 22.55 25.41 2.16
N GLY A 284 21.84 25.30 3.27
CA GLY A 284 20.86 26.30 3.71
C GLY A 284 19.56 26.37 2.88
N ILE A 285 19.42 25.56 1.82
CA ILE A 285 18.14 25.37 1.11
C ILE A 285 17.48 24.08 1.63
N PRO A 286 16.21 24.12 2.05
CA PRO A 286 15.49 22.91 2.45
C PRO A 286 15.32 21.93 1.27
N HIS A 287 15.78 20.69 1.44
CA HIS A 287 15.63 19.62 0.43
C HIS A 287 14.73 18.50 0.95
N GLU A 288 13.82 17.98 0.13
CA GLU A 288 12.99 16.83 0.52
C GLU A 288 13.65 15.51 0.08
N PHE A 289 14.02 14.67 1.05
CA PHE A 289 14.45 13.30 0.80
C PHE A 289 13.23 12.38 0.80
N ARG A 290 13.18 11.46 -0.18
CA ARG A 290 12.04 10.57 -0.38
C ARG A 290 12.51 9.13 -0.52
N TRP A 291 11.68 8.19 -0.06
CA TRP A 291 11.91 6.76 -0.18
C TRP A 291 10.61 6.01 -0.42
N ALA A 292 10.73 4.77 -0.88
CA ALA A 292 9.63 3.83 -1.00
C ALA A 292 9.88 2.65 -0.07
N LEU A 293 8.86 2.29 0.70
CA LEU A 293 8.85 1.11 1.56
C LEU A 293 7.58 0.29 1.29
N PRO A 294 7.69 -0.99 0.91
CA PRO A 294 6.55 -1.89 0.83
C PRO A 294 6.22 -2.46 2.21
N GLY A 295 4.93 -2.67 2.51
CA GLY A 295 4.48 -3.39 3.70
C GLY A 295 4.18 -2.50 4.91
N LEU A 296 4.49 -3.00 6.11
CA LEU A 296 4.16 -2.38 7.40
C LEU A 296 5.06 -1.17 7.69
N ALA A 297 4.47 -0.13 8.30
CA ALA A 297 5.20 1.06 8.74
C ALA A 297 6.21 0.70 9.85
N PRO A 298 7.46 1.18 9.77
CA PRO A 298 8.47 0.95 10.78
C PRO A 298 8.20 1.81 12.02
N LYS A 299 8.77 1.41 13.16
CA LYS A 299 8.68 2.18 14.41
C LYS A 299 9.42 3.51 14.31
N ARG A 300 10.55 3.51 13.61
CA ARG A 300 11.37 4.69 13.38
C ARG A 300 12.16 4.59 12.08
N TYR A 301 12.49 5.74 11.54
CA TYR A 301 13.49 5.88 10.48
C TYR A 301 14.75 6.53 11.04
N LYS A 302 15.90 6.10 10.54
CA LYS A 302 17.20 6.74 10.75
C LYS A 302 17.83 7.04 9.39
N ILE A 303 18.20 8.30 9.17
CA ILE A 303 18.88 8.75 7.95
C ILE A 303 20.29 9.18 8.33
N ASP A 304 21.28 8.54 7.71
CA ASP A 304 22.69 8.86 7.86
C ASP A 304 23.26 9.40 6.54
N LEU A 305 24.08 10.43 6.64
CA LEU A 305 24.92 10.93 5.56
C LEU A 305 26.26 10.19 5.61
N TRP A 306 26.68 9.66 4.47
CA TRP A 306 27.96 8.98 4.27
C TRP A 306 28.77 9.70 3.20
N ARG A 307 30.10 9.69 3.33
CA ARG A 307 31.04 10.19 2.33
C ARG A 307 31.69 9.03 1.60
N VAL A 308 31.97 9.19 0.31
CA VAL A 308 32.77 8.24 -0.46
C VAL A 308 34.17 8.82 -0.61
N VAL A 309 35.15 8.14 -0.02
CA VAL A 309 36.58 8.50 -0.11
C VAL A 309 37.33 7.26 -0.60
N ASP A 310 38.11 7.37 -1.67
CA ASP A 310 38.85 6.25 -2.29
C ASP A 310 37.98 5.02 -2.59
N ASN A 311 36.79 5.24 -3.17
CA ASN A 311 35.76 4.23 -3.43
C ASN A 311 35.25 3.48 -2.18
N LYS A 312 35.49 4.00 -0.98
CA LYS A 312 34.97 3.44 0.28
C LYS A 312 33.96 4.40 0.90
N GLN A 313 32.79 3.84 1.23
CA GLN A 313 31.76 4.55 1.98
C GLN A 313 32.18 4.64 3.45
N GLN A 314 32.18 5.85 3.99
CA GLN A 314 32.48 6.15 5.39
C GLN A 314 31.32 6.93 6.00
N PHE A 315 30.89 6.51 7.18
CA PHE A 315 29.88 7.23 7.95
C PHE A 315 30.37 8.66 8.21
N TYR A 316 29.52 9.64 7.94
CA TYR A 316 29.85 11.04 8.19
C TYR A 316 29.02 11.61 9.34
N LYS A 317 27.67 11.59 9.23
CA LYS A 317 26.78 12.19 10.24
C LYS A 317 25.38 11.61 10.17
N THR A 318 24.73 11.41 11.32
CA THR A 318 23.28 11.13 11.36
C THR A 318 22.51 12.43 11.13
N LEU A 319 21.64 12.44 10.12
CA LEU A 319 20.83 13.59 9.75
C LEU A 319 19.47 13.60 10.45
N TYR A 320 18.87 12.42 10.64
CA TYR A 320 17.53 12.29 11.17
C TYR A 320 17.35 11.00 11.96
N VAL A 321 16.64 11.10 13.09
CA VAL A 321 16.07 9.97 13.84
C VAL A 321 14.69 10.41 14.30
N GLY A 322 13.63 9.77 13.81
CA GLY A 322 12.26 10.12 14.18
C GLY A 322 11.40 8.89 14.44
N ALA A 323 10.53 8.99 15.45
CA ALA A 323 9.58 7.95 15.83
C ALA A 323 8.23 8.18 15.13
N GLU A 324 7.73 7.13 14.49
CA GLU A 324 6.39 6.95 13.90
C GLU A 324 5.97 7.77 12.65
N GLY A 325 5.17 7.10 11.81
CA GLY A 325 4.37 7.71 10.74
C GLY A 325 4.77 7.27 9.33
N SER A 326 3.77 7.00 8.49
CA SER A 326 3.86 6.63 7.06
C SER A 326 4.42 7.74 6.15
N SER A 327 5.24 8.63 6.70
CA SER A 327 5.94 9.64 5.90
C SER A 327 7.07 8.95 5.15
N ASN A 328 6.88 8.79 3.86
CA ASN A 328 7.89 8.31 2.92
C ASN A 328 8.83 9.45 2.48
N SER A 329 8.87 10.53 3.25
CA SER A 329 9.76 11.67 3.03
C SER A 329 10.18 12.36 4.32
N TRP A 330 11.29 13.09 4.23
CA TRP A 330 11.80 13.95 5.29
C TRP A 330 12.42 15.20 4.66
N LYS A 331 12.08 16.37 5.21
CA LYS A 331 12.67 17.65 4.82
C LYS A 331 13.95 17.90 5.59
N TRP A 332 15.01 18.10 4.84
CA TRP A 332 16.34 18.40 5.33
C TRP A 332 16.55 19.91 5.35
N GLU A 333 16.50 20.52 6.53
CA GLU A 333 16.49 21.99 6.62
C GLU A 333 17.89 22.62 6.74
N TYR A 334 18.90 21.92 7.23
CA TYR A 334 20.24 22.52 7.39
C TYR A 334 21.36 21.49 7.31
N PRO A 335 22.26 21.65 6.33
CA PRO A 335 23.47 20.86 6.31
C PRO A 335 24.74 21.71 6.33
N ASP A 336 25.47 21.61 7.46
CA ASP A 336 26.91 21.91 7.54
C ASP A 336 27.80 20.74 7.03
N PRO A 337 27.64 20.33 5.76
CA PRO A 337 28.76 19.84 4.98
C PRO A 337 28.77 20.41 3.55
N VAL A 338 29.79 21.21 3.22
CA VAL A 338 30.15 21.48 1.82
C VAL A 338 31.09 20.36 1.35
N GLY A 339 30.78 19.72 0.23
CA GLY A 339 31.61 18.66 -0.32
C GLY A 339 30.98 17.90 -1.48
N LYS A 340 31.75 16.96 -2.02
CA LYS A 340 31.32 16.07 -3.10
C LYS A 340 31.24 14.64 -2.59
N ASP A 341 30.63 13.78 -3.38
CA ASP A 341 30.64 12.33 -3.18
C ASP A 341 29.93 11.82 -1.91
N TYR A 342 28.75 12.38 -1.62
CA TYR A 342 27.88 11.90 -0.53
C TYR A 342 26.93 10.80 -0.98
N VAL A 343 26.59 9.90 -0.07
CA VAL A 343 25.54 8.88 -0.22
C VAL A 343 24.64 8.94 1.01
N LEU A 344 23.32 8.78 0.82
CA LEU A 344 22.40 8.60 1.95
C LEU A 344 22.30 7.13 2.31
N ARG A 345 22.31 6.85 3.61
CA ARG A 345 21.92 5.56 4.17
C ARG A 345 20.61 5.75 4.92
N LEU A 346 19.60 4.99 4.55
CA LEU A 346 18.30 4.96 5.22
C LEU A 346 18.13 3.62 5.94
N GLU A 347 17.76 3.68 7.21
CA GLU A 347 17.47 2.52 8.04
C GLU A 347 16.04 2.61 8.58
N ALA A 348 15.19 1.64 8.21
CA ALA A 348 13.85 1.45 8.74
C ALA A 348 13.90 0.41 9.86
N VAL A 349 13.52 0.80 11.08
CA VAL A 349 13.65 -0.04 12.28
C VAL A 349 12.28 -0.55 12.74
N TYR A 350 12.18 -1.86 12.92
CA TYR A 350 11.02 -2.58 13.43
C TYR A 350 11.28 -3.05 14.87
N THR A 351 10.32 -3.75 15.48
CA THR A 351 10.46 -4.26 16.87
C THR A 351 11.66 -5.20 17.02
N ASP A 352 11.84 -6.11 16.05
CA ASP A 352 12.80 -7.21 16.14
C ASP A 352 13.80 -7.24 14.97
N SER A 353 13.77 -6.24 14.08
CA SER A 353 14.59 -6.21 12.86
C SER A 353 14.79 -4.80 12.33
N SER A 354 15.67 -4.65 11.33
CA SER A 354 15.88 -3.40 10.60
C SER A 354 16.17 -3.66 9.12
N MET A 355 15.67 -2.80 8.25
CA MET A 355 16.01 -2.78 6.83
C MET A 355 16.88 -1.57 6.52
N VAL A 356 17.92 -1.74 5.69
CA VAL A 356 18.88 -0.70 5.35
C VAL A 356 18.98 -0.56 3.84
N SER A 357 19.08 0.67 3.35
CA SER A 357 19.30 0.98 1.94
C SER A 357 20.25 2.16 1.77
N PHE A 358 20.89 2.25 0.61
CA PHE A 358 21.75 3.37 0.22
C PHE A 358 21.22 4.04 -1.04
N SER A 359 21.44 5.35 -1.18
CA SER A 359 21.06 6.08 -2.40
C SER A 359 21.82 5.55 -3.61
N GLU A 360 21.18 5.60 -4.78
CA GLU A 360 21.86 5.23 -6.02
C GLU A 360 22.91 6.29 -6.38
N GLY A 361 24.18 5.88 -6.38
CA GLY A 361 25.30 6.78 -6.68
C GLY A 361 25.51 7.88 -5.65
N THR A 362 26.43 8.80 -5.96
CA THR A 362 26.77 9.92 -5.10
C THR A 362 26.05 11.20 -5.50
N PHE A 363 25.84 12.11 -4.55
CA PHE A 363 25.40 13.49 -4.78
C PHE A 363 26.38 14.48 -4.15
N GLN A 364 26.29 15.75 -4.50
CA GLN A 364 27.14 16.80 -3.92
C GLN A 364 26.32 17.85 -3.18
N VAL A 365 26.92 18.46 -2.15
CA VAL A 365 26.34 19.55 -1.38
C VAL A 365 27.29 20.74 -1.49
N LEU A 366 26.87 21.79 -2.18
CA LEU A 366 27.68 22.99 -2.42
C LEU A 366 27.20 24.14 -1.53
N ALA A 367 28.07 25.13 -1.32
CA ALA A 367 27.64 26.43 -0.81
C ALA A 367 26.65 27.07 -1.80
N GLN A 368 25.72 27.88 -1.29
CA GLN A 368 24.82 28.65 -2.17
C GLN A 368 25.65 29.51 -3.13
N PRO A 369 25.23 29.67 -4.40
CA PRO A 369 25.89 30.57 -5.32
C PRO A 369 25.69 32.03 -4.85
N GLU A 370 26.78 32.73 -4.54
CA GLU A 370 26.75 34.17 -4.30
C GLU A 370 26.54 34.90 -5.63
N ALA A 371 25.37 35.53 -5.81
CA ALA A 371 25.18 36.51 -6.87
C ALA A 371 25.66 37.87 -6.36
N ALA A 372 26.57 38.53 -7.10
CA ALA A 372 27.01 39.88 -6.79
C ALA A 372 26.69 40.79 -7.99
N VAL A 373 26.03 41.92 -7.74
CA VAL A 373 25.88 42.97 -8.75
C VAL A 373 27.26 43.57 -8.98
N THR A 374 27.82 43.39 -10.18
CA THR A 374 29.18 43.83 -10.51
C THR A 374 29.21 45.30 -10.94
N SER A 375 28.12 45.80 -11.51
CA SER A 375 27.99 47.21 -11.89
C SER A 375 26.54 47.59 -12.13
N ALA A 376 26.14 48.81 -11.75
CA ALA A 376 24.91 49.44 -12.18
C ALA A 376 25.21 50.88 -12.64
N TYR A 377 24.65 51.30 -13.79
CA TYR A 377 24.82 52.66 -14.30
C TYR A 377 23.53 53.16 -14.97
N TYR A 378 23.21 54.43 -14.76
CA TYR A 378 22.12 55.12 -15.45
C TYR A 378 22.68 55.88 -16.66
N ASP A 379 22.09 55.71 -17.84
CA ASP A 379 22.39 56.47 -19.05
C ASP A 379 21.34 57.58 -19.27
N PRO A 380 21.69 58.86 -19.03
CA PRO A 380 20.77 59.99 -19.17
C PRO A 380 20.35 60.30 -20.61
N SER A 381 21.03 59.73 -21.61
CA SER A 381 20.73 59.95 -23.04
C SER A 381 19.60 59.04 -23.53
N THR A 382 19.50 57.84 -22.96
CA THR A 382 18.51 56.81 -23.30
C THR A 382 17.44 56.64 -22.21
N SER A 383 17.63 57.23 -21.03
CA SER A 383 16.80 57.06 -19.83
C SER A 383 16.72 55.61 -19.35
N ASN A 384 17.74 54.82 -19.65
CA ASN A 384 17.84 53.42 -19.26
C ASN A 384 18.80 53.23 -18.08
N LEU A 385 18.50 52.23 -17.27
CA LEU A 385 19.41 51.67 -16.29
C LEU A 385 20.03 50.39 -16.84
N GLY A 386 21.36 50.31 -16.86
CA GLY A 386 22.12 49.09 -17.13
C GLY A 386 22.59 48.45 -15.82
N VAL A 387 22.37 47.15 -15.65
CA VAL A 387 22.82 46.37 -14.48
C VAL A 387 23.53 45.12 -14.95
N SER A 388 24.69 44.80 -14.36
CA SER A 388 25.45 43.57 -14.63
C SER A 388 25.81 42.83 -13.34
N TRP A 389 25.92 41.50 -13.39
CA TRP A 389 26.22 40.64 -12.23
C TRP A 389 27.09 39.43 -12.61
N SER A 390 27.67 38.76 -11.60
CA SER A 390 28.60 37.65 -11.79
C SER A 390 28.00 36.48 -12.61
N HIS A 391 28.72 36.04 -13.65
CA HIS A 391 28.28 35.05 -14.65
C HIS A 391 28.53 33.59 -14.21
N SER A 392 27.83 33.10 -13.19
CA SER A 392 27.84 31.66 -12.91
C SER A 392 26.53 31.17 -12.31
N ILE A 393 25.46 31.14 -13.13
CA ILE A 393 24.16 30.67 -12.64
C ILE A 393 23.49 29.82 -13.73
N ALA A 394 23.40 28.51 -13.50
CA ALA A 394 22.68 27.60 -14.36
C ALA A 394 21.17 27.66 -14.05
N ASN A 395 20.35 27.89 -15.08
CA ASN A 395 18.88 27.75 -15.09
C ASN A 395 18.06 28.52 -14.02
N PRO A 396 18.15 29.86 -13.93
CA PRO A 396 17.20 30.63 -13.13
C PRO A 396 15.78 30.58 -13.73
N THR A 397 14.77 30.39 -12.87
CA THR A 397 13.34 30.42 -13.22
C THR A 397 12.92 31.86 -13.55
N ARG A 398 13.32 32.82 -12.71
CA ARG A 398 13.04 34.25 -12.88
C ARG A 398 14.21 35.10 -12.36
N THR A 399 14.49 36.21 -13.03
CA THR A 399 15.41 37.24 -12.57
C THR A 399 14.66 38.57 -12.59
N SER A 400 14.71 39.31 -11.49
CA SER A 400 14.00 40.58 -11.31
C SER A 400 14.97 41.64 -10.78
N ILE A 401 14.79 42.88 -11.23
CA ILE A 401 15.54 44.04 -10.73
C ILE A 401 14.55 45.06 -10.19
N TYR A 402 14.87 45.64 -9.05
CA TYR A 402 14.08 46.72 -8.46
C TYR A 402 14.98 47.78 -7.83
N LEU A 403 14.45 48.99 -7.71
CA LEU A 403 15.10 50.10 -7.04
C LEU A 403 14.46 50.32 -5.68
N GLN A 404 15.27 50.61 -4.66
CA GLN A 404 14.78 51.03 -3.36
C GLN A 404 15.21 52.47 -3.11
N SER A 405 14.25 53.36 -2.87
CA SER A 405 14.52 54.77 -2.55
C SER A 405 15.29 54.85 -1.24
N VAL A 406 16.42 55.54 -1.24
CA VAL A 406 17.24 55.73 -0.03
C VAL A 406 16.53 56.61 0.99
N SER A 407 15.68 57.54 0.55
CA SER A 407 14.98 58.48 1.44
C SER A 407 13.66 57.94 1.97
N THR A 408 12.89 57.22 1.15
CA THR A 408 11.53 56.77 1.50
C THR A 408 11.46 55.26 1.74
N SER A 409 12.51 54.50 1.43
CA SER A 409 12.53 53.02 1.41
C SER A 409 11.47 52.39 0.48
N GLU A 410 10.80 53.18 -0.36
CA GLU A 410 9.85 52.70 -1.33
C GLU A 410 10.54 51.89 -2.43
N VAL A 411 9.91 50.80 -2.86
CA VAL A 411 10.44 49.87 -3.83
C VAL A 411 9.75 50.04 -5.19
N TYR A 412 10.56 50.23 -6.23
CA TYR A 412 10.16 50.45 -7.61
C TYR A 412 10.63 49.27 -8.47
N PRO A 413 9.74 48.31 -8.80
CA PRO A 413 10.11 47.19 -9.66
C PRO A 413 10.34 47.67 -11.10
N LEU A 414 11.43 47.21 -11.74
CA LEU A 414 11.75 47.58 -13.11
C LEU A 414 11.30 46.49 -14.09
N SER A 415 10.80 46.90 -15.25
CA SER A 415 10.39 46.00 -16.33
C SER A 415 11.43 46.00 -17.46
N GLY A 416 11.80 44.81 -17.96
CA GLY A 416 12.77 44.64 -19.05
C GLY A 416 13.23 43.19 -19.23
N ASP A 417 13.76 42.86 -20.40
CA ASP A 417 14.24 41.52 -20.74
C ASP A 417 15.64 41.27 -20.16
N ALA A 418 15.73 40.50 -19.08
CA ALA A 418 17.01 40.05 -18.52
C ALA A 418 17.66 39.02 -19.46
N SER A 419 18.82 39.35 -20.04
CA SER A 419 19.55 38.41 -20.88
C SER A 419 20.22 37.33 -20.00
N ARG A 420 19.49 36.24 -19.73
CA ARG A 420 19.87 35.15 -18.81
C ARG A 420 21.25 34.53 -19.09
N ARG A 421 21.79 34.70 -20.30
CA ARG A 421 23.08 34.15 -20.74
C ARG A 421 24.27 35.11 -20.69
N ARG A 422 24.10 36.41 -20.40
CA ARG A 422 25.22 37.37 -20.38
C ARG A 422 25.45 38.07 -19.04
N GLY A 423 24.61 37.81 -18.03
CA GLY A 423 24.77 38.44 -16.71
C GLY A 423 24.51 39.95 -16.75
N SER A 424 23.59 40.40 -17.61
CA SER A 424 23.25 41.81 -17.75
C SER A 424 21.76 42.04 -18.08
N TRP A 425 21.25 43.19 -17.64
CA TRP A 425 19.90 43.71 -17.86
C TRP A 425 19.97 45.20 -18.22
N GLU A 426 19.06 45.63 -19.08
CA GLU A 426 18.87 47.04 -19.43
C GLU A 426 17.37 47.35 -19.55
N GLY A 427 16.91 48.47 -18.98
CA GLY A 427 15.50 48.87 -19.06
C GLY A 427 15.23 50.30 -18.60
N GLY A 428 14.08 50.85 -19.01
CA GLY A 428 13.73 52.25 -18.80
C GLY A 428 13.26 52.58 -17.38
N MET A 429 13.48 53.83 -16.95
CA MET A 429 13.12 54.34 -15.61
C MET A 429 11.98 55.38 -15.61
N ALA A 430 11.11 55.36 -16.63
CA ALA A 430 10.14 56.43 -16.88
C ALA A 430 9.15 56.69 -15.72
N ASP A 431 8.75 55.64 -15.00
CA ASP A 431 7.78 55.69 -13.90
C ASP A 431 8.42 55.82 -12.50
N VAL A 432 9.75 56.01 -12.44
CA VAL A 432 10.47 56.22 -11.18
C VAL A 432 10.55 57.72 -10.88
N PRO A 433 10.28 58.19 -9.65
CA PRO A 433 10.47 59.59 -9.27
C PRO A 433 11.94 60.00 -9.26
N SER A 434 12.22 61.30 -9.24
CA SER A 434 13.59 61.80 -9.05
C SER A 434 14.09 61.46 -7.63
N GLY A 435 15.28 60.90 -7.50
CA GLY A 435 15.81 60.48 -6.19
C GLY A 435 17.09 59.67 -6.24
N LYS A 436 17.53 59.25 -5.06
CA LYS A 436 18.67 58.33 -4.87
C LYS A 436 18.15 56.94 -4.57
N TYR A 437 18.69 55.94 -5.26
CA TYR A 437 18.18 54.57 -5.23
C TYR A 437 19.29 53.55 -5.03
N GLU A 438 19.03 52.55 -4.20
CA GLU A 438 19.78 51.29 -4.17
C GLU A 438 19.24 50.35 -5.25
N VAL A 439 20.13 49.66 -5.94
CA VAL A 439 19.77 48.71 -7.01
C VAL A 439 19.81 47.30 -6.45
N HIS A 440 18.69 46.59 -6.52
CA HIS A 440 18.57 45.22 -6.04
C HIS A 440 18.30 44.25 -7.18
N LEU A 441 18.93 43.09 -7.09
CA LEU A 441 18.79 41.94 -7.96
C LEU A 441 18.18 40.79 -7.18
N SER A 442 17.10 40.20 -7.70
CA SER A 442 16.49 38.98 -7.18
C SER A 442 16.53 37.90 -8.26
N ILE A 443 16.98 36.70 -7.89
CA ILE A 443 17.08 35.53 -8.77
C ILE A 443 16.34 34.37 -8.12
N VAL A 444 15.27 33.92 -8.76
CA VAL A 444 14.43 32.80 -8.34
C VAL A 444 14.82 31.54 -9.11
N PHE A 445 15.05 30.47 -8.38
CA PHE A 445 15.32 29.10 -8.83
C PHE A 445 14.08 28.21 -8.63
N PRO A 446 14.02 27.01 -9.22
CA PRO A 446 12.95 26.05 -8.95
C PRO A 446 12.84 25.67 -7.47
N ASP A 447 13.92 25.83 -6.71
CA ASP A 447 14.14 25.37 -5.34
C ASP A 447 14.48 26.48 -4.32
N GLY A 448 14.50 27.78 -4.70
CA GLY A 448 14.74 28.89 -3.77
C GLY A 448 14.96 30.25 -4.44
N GLU A 449 15.15 31.33 -3.66
CA GLU A 449 15.45 32.68 -4.17
C GLU A 449 16.76 33.22 -3.57
N VAL A 450 17.60 33.84 -4.39
CA VAL A 450 18.83 34.55 -4.00
C VAL A 450 18.66 36.02 -4.34
N SER A 451 18.96 36.91 -3.39
CA SER A 451 18.96 38.36 -3.60
C SER A 451 20.36 38.95 -3.41
N ALA A 452 20.66 39.99 -4.17
CA ALA A 452 21.92 40.73 -4.14
C ALA A 452 21.64 42.23 -4.26
N VAL A 453 22.45 43.05 -3.61
CA VAL A 453 22.33 44.52 -3.66
C VAL A 453 23.60 45.09 -4.27
N CYS A 454 23.46 46.13 -5.09
CA CYS A 454 24.60 46.90 -5.58
C CYS A 454 25.13 47.77 -4.43
N ASP A 455 26.44 47.74 -4.19
CA ASP A 455 27.07 48.57 -3.14
C ASP A 455 26.98 50.08 -3.43
N ASN A 456 26.62 50.47 -4.66
CA ASN A 456 26.54 51.86 -5.10
C ASN A 456 25.09 52.33 -5.28
N VAL A 457 24.80 53.50 -4.72
CA VAL A 457 23.54 54.25 -4.90
C VAL A 457 23.57 54.99 -6.23
N ILE A 458 22.51 54.85 -7.02
CA ILE A 458 22.31 55.62 -8.26
C ILE A 458 21.48 56.88 -7.97
N GLU A 459 21.80 57.99 -8.63
CA GLU A 459 21.00 59.22 -8.58
C GLU A 459 20.28 59.40 -9.91
N TYR A 460 18.96 59.53 -9.86
CA TYR A 460 18.09 59.65 -11.02
C TYR A 460 17.28 60.95 -10.94
N ILE A 461 17.19 61.67 -12.05
CA ILE A 461 16.41 62.91 -12.17
C ILE A 461 15.41 62.75 -13.30
N ASN A 462 14.13 62.66 -12.96
CA ASN A 462 13.05 62.60 -13.91
C ASN A 462 12.81 63.99 -14.51
N ARG A 463 13.20 64.18 -15.78
CA ARG A 463 13.07 65.48 -16.46
C ARG A 463 11.62 65.95 -16.65
N SER A 464 10.63 65.07 -16.49
CA SER A 464 9.22 65.44 -16.54
C SER A 464 8.72 66.16 -15.27
N GLU A 465 9.33 65.88 -14.11
CA GLU A 465 9.05 66.58 -12.83
C GLU A 465 9.73 67.96 -12.75
N SER A 466 10.81 68.16 -13.52
CA SER A 466 11.59 69.41 -13.50
C SER A 466 10.84 70.61 -14.08
N GLN A 467 9.70 70.41 -14.75
CA GLN A 467 8.87 71.49 -15.33
C GLN A 467 7.75 71.99 -14.40
N SER A 468 7.44 71.31 -13.29
CA SER A 468 6.31 71.69 -12.40
C SER A 468 6.72 72.46 -11.13
N VAL A 469 8.02 72.60 -10.85
CA VAL A 469 8.55 73.20 -9.60
C VAL A 469 8.59 74.75 -9.56
N ALA A 470 7.98 75.45 -10.52
CA ALA A 470 7.99 76.92 -10.56
C ALA A 470 6.95 77.62 -9.67
N SER A 471 6.12 76.90 -8.91
CA SER A 471 5.09 77.56 -8.09
C SER A 471 4.88 76.90 -6.73
N ALA A 472 5.00 77.75 -5.70
CA ALA A 472 4.60 77.58 -4.30
C ALA A 472 5.64 76.98 -3.34
N ALA A 473 6.55 77.86 -2.90
CA ALA A 473 7.17 77.76 -1.60
C ALA A 473 6.21 78.23 -0.49
N ARG A 474 5.93 77.37 0.51
CA ARG A 474 5.91 77.76 1.94
C ARG A 474 5.92 76.51 2.81
N ALA A 475 6.86 76.47 3.76
CA ALA A 475 7.03 75.41 4.74
C ALA A 475 5.93 75.43 5.81
N GLU A 476 5.52 74.23 6.23
CA GLU A 476 4.99 73.98 7.57
C GLU A 476 5.51 72.61 8.03
N SER A 477 6.03 72.57 9.27
CA SER A 477 6.75 71.45 9.87
C SER A 477 5.82 70.25 10.11
N ALA A 478 6.01 69.16 9.36
CA ALA A 478 5.37 67.87 9.66
C ALA A 478 6.25 67.08 10.63
N VAL A 479 5.72 66.84 11.84
CA VAL A 479 6.23 65.80 12.74
C VAL A 479 6.02 64.47 12.03
N VAL A 480 7.11 63.75 11.77
CA VAL A 480 7.06 62.40 11.21
C VAL A 480 6.64 61.47 12.34
N ASP A 481 5.39 61.02 12.34
CA ASP A 481 4.96 59.89 13.18
C ASP A 481 5.79 58.67 12.74
N LYS A 482 6.68 58.23 13.63
CA LYS A 482 7.51 57.06 13.41
C LYS A 482 6.60 55.82 13.46
N GLU A 483 6.51 55.10 12.35
CA GLU A 483 5.67 53.91 12.20
C GLU A 483 6.23 52.75 13.05
N PHE A 484 5.46 52.24 14.03
CA PHE A 484 5.92 51.22 14.98
C PHE A 484 5.68 49.81 14.45
N LEU A 485 4.55 49.57 13.79
CA LEU A 485 4.19 48.30 13.18
C LEU A 485 4.43 48.38 11.67
N LYS A 486 5.19 47.46 11.07
CA LYS A 486 5.43 47.44 9.62
C LYS A 486 4.39 46.60 8.90
N GLN A 487 4.21 46.86 7.60
CA GLN A 487 3.39 46.00 6.75
C GLN A 487 3.98 44.59 6.67
N ASN A 488 3.16 43.57 6.91
CA ASN A 488 3.55 42.17 6.80
C ASN A 488 4.10 41.85 5.40
N TYR A 489 5.15 41.05 5.32
CA TYR A 489 5.76 40.63 4.05
C TYR A 489 5.95 39.10 4.00
N PRO A 490 5.51 38.43 2.92
CA PRO A 490 4.78 38.99 1.77
C PRO A 490 3.34 39.43 2.11
N ASN A 491 2.73 40.30 1.30
CA ASN A 491 1.31 40.64 1.32
C ASN A 491 0.83 40.99 -0.11
N PRO A 492 -0.04 40.20 -0.77
CA PRO A 492 -0.65 38.96 -0.27
C PRO A 492 0.37 37.86 0.03
N PHE A 493 0.06 36.99 0.99
CA PHE A 493 0.90 35.84 1.34
C PHE A 493 0.19 34.52 1.13
N ASN A 494 0.96 33.46 0.89
CA ASN A 494 0.50 32.08 0.87
C ASN A 494 1.07 31.33 2.09
N ASN A 495 0.19 30.76 2.90
CA ASN A 495 0.44 30.00 4.15
C ASN A 495 1.18 30.74 5.29
N SER A 496 2.21 31.55 5.03
CA SER A 496 2.93 32.28 6.07
C SER A 496 3.39 33.68 5.66
N THR A 497 3.43 34.62 6.60
CA THR A 497 3.97 35.97 6.43
C THR A 497 4.74 36.41 7.66
N THR A 498 5.67 37.36 7.51
CA THR A 498 6.41 37.94 8.64
C THR A 498 5.85 39.32 8.96
N ILE A 499 5.55 39.55 10.24
CA ILE A 499 5.15 40.85 10.78
C ILE A 499 6.34 41.41 11.56
N GLU A 500 6.77 42.62 11.22
CA GLU A 500 7.83 43.32 11.95
C GLU A 500 7.28 44.50 12.71
N PHE A 501 7.84 44.79 13.88
CA PHE A 501 7.55 46.01 14.63
C PHE A 501 8.77 46.45 15.44
N ASP A 502 8.89 47.75 15.70
CA ASP A 502 10.01 48.35 16.42
C ASP A 502 9.56 48.82 17.81
N LEU A 503 10.30 48.42 18.86
CA LEU A 503 10.06 48.87 20.23
C LEU A 503 11.15 49.86 20.66
N GLU A 504 10.76 51.04 21.13
CA GLU A 504 11.70 52.05 21.61
C GLU A 504 12.23 51.74 23.03
N SER A 505 11.44 51.05 23.83
CA SER A 505 11.80 50.60 25.18
C SER A 505 11.26 49.19 25.43
N PRO A 506 11.91 48.39 26.31
CA PRO A 506 11.44 47.04 26.59
C PRO A 506 10.16 47.08 27.46
N GLY A 507 9.18 46.22 27.16
CA GLY A 507 7.87 46.22 27.81
C GLY A 507 6.97 45.07 27.36
N ASP A 508 5.77 44.99 27.95
CA ASP A 508 4.78 43.97 27.58
C ASP A 508 4.14 44.30 26.22
N VAL A 509 4.06 43.29 25.36
CA VAL A 509 3.58 43.38 23.99
C VAL A 509 2.58 42.29 23.68
N GLU A 510 1.47 42.67 23.05
CA GLU A 510 0.43 41.79 22.56
C GLU A 510 0.25 41.99 21.05
N LEU A 511 0.56 40.97 20.25
CA LEU A 511 0.34 40.94 18.81
C LEU A 511 -0.69 39.87 18.47
N LYS A 512 -1.86 40.29 17.98
CA LYS A 512 -2.99 39.40 17.67
C LYS A 512 -3.49 39.58 16.25
N VAL A 513 -4.05 38.51 15.70
CA VAL A 513 -4.70 38.45 14.38
C VAL A 513 -6.20 38.30 14.55
N PHE A 514 -6.96 39.05 13.77
CA PHE A 514 -8.41 39.08 13.74
C PHE A 514 -8.92 38.86 12.32
N ASN A 515 -10.11 38.27 12.21
CA ASN A 515 -10.85 38.23 10.94
C ASN A 515 -11.62 39.54 10.70
N VAL A 516 -12.24 39.69 9.53
CA VAL A 516 -13.05 40.89 9.19
C VAL A 516 -14.27 41.12 10.08
N MET A 517 -14.71 40.09 10.83
CA MET A 517 -15.79 40.20 11.82
C MET A 517 -15.28 40.65 13.20
N GLY A 518 -13.98 40.93 13.33
CA GLY A 518 -13.34 41.34 14.59
C GLY A 518 -13.13 40.20 15.58
N GLN A 519 -13.32 38.94 15.17
CA GLN A 519 -13.03 37.78 16.03
C GLN A 519 -11.53 37.50 16.03
N GLU A 520 -10.97 37.25 17.21
CA GLU A 520 -9.57 36.85 17.35
C GLU A 520 -9.38 35.47 16.71
N VAL A 521 -8.42 35.39 15.80
CA VAL A 521 -8.06 34.18 15.05
C VAL A 521 -6.82 33.53 15.64
N LYS A 522 -5.85 34.34 16.08
CA LYS A 522 -4.58 33.84 16.64
C LYS A 522 -3.87 34.93 17.44
N THR A 523 -3.36 34.58 18.61
CA THR A 523 -2.33 35.37 19.30
C THR A 523 -0.95 34.95 18.79
N LEU A 524 -0.17 35.91 18.30
CA LEU A 524 1.17 35.67 17.75
C LEU A 524 2.27 35.96 18.77
N MET A 525 2.03 36.92 19.66
CA MET A 525 2.92 37.26 20.76
C MET A 525 2.09 37.84 21.90
N ASP A 526 2.36 37.42 23.13
CA ASP A 526 1.76 37.95 24.36
C ASP A 526 2.77 37.81 25.48
N GLY A 527 3.41 38.91 25.86
CA GLY A 527 4.39 38.98 26.94
C GLY A 527 5.51 39.98 26.71
N TYR A 528 6.54 39.89 27.54
CA TYR A 528 7.62 40.87 27.59
C TYR A 528 8.57 40.81 26.39
N ALA A 529 8.81 41.95 25.75
CA ALA A 529 9.71 42.12 24.61
C ALA A 529 10.82 43.13 24.92
N ARG A 530 12.01 42.94 24.32
CA ARG A 530 13.13 43.89 24.46
C ARG A 530 13.02 45.03 23.45
N ALA A 531 13.61 46.20 23.76
CA ALA A 531 13.75 47.28 22.78
C ALA A 531 14.49 46.82 21.51
N GLY A 532 14.11 47.38 20.37
CA GLY A 532 14.62 47.04 19.04
C GLY A 532 13.59 46.33 18.15
N SER A 533 14.00 46.02 16.91
CA SER A 533 13.15 45.37 15.92
C SER A 533 12.79 43.94 16.30
N GLN A 534 11.50 43.65 16.35
CA GLN A 534 10.93 42.33 16.57
C GLN A 534 10.38 41.77 15.26
N ARG A 535 10.52 40.46 15.06
CA ARG A 535 9.99 39.73 13.89
C ARG A 535 9.16 38.56 14.37
N VAL A 536 7.91 38.51 13.94
CA VAL A 536 6.96 37.45 14.30
C VAL A 536 6.39 36.81 13.05
N VAL A 537 6.55 35.49 12.93
CA VAL A 537 6.03 34.72 11.80
C VAL A 537 4.58 34.34 12.08
N PHE A 538 3.68 34.72 11.17
CA PHE A 538 2.30 34.28 11.18
C PHE A 538 2.11 33.11 10.21
N ASP A 539 1.89 31.91 10.76
CA ASP A 539 1.41 30.74 10.02
C ASP A 539 -0.12 30.70 10.01
N ALA A 540 -0.68 30.79 8.81
CA ALA A 540 -2.11 30.77 8.49
C ALA A 540 -2.58 29.41 7.91
N THR A 541 -1.83 28.34 8.15
CA THR A 541 -2.25 26.97 7.86
C THR A 541 -3.60 26.69 8.54
N GLY A 542 -4.57 26.21 7.76
CA GLY A 542 -5.96 26.01 8.23
C GLY A 542 -6.90 27.22 8.14
N LEU A 543 -6.42 28.43 7.85
CA LEU A 543 -7.27 29.62 7.67
C LEU A 543 -7.77 29.78 6.22
N ALA A 544 -8.96 30.34 6.02
CA ALA A 544 -9.51 30.58 4.68
C ALA A 544 -8.85 31.79 4.00
N SER A 545 -8.69 31.75 2.67
CA SER A 545 -8.23 32.92 1.90
C SER A 545 -9.14 34.13 2.16
N GLY A 546 -8.54 35.31 2.31
CA GLY A 546 -9.29 36.51 2.65
C GLY A 546 -8.45 37.57 3.36
N VAL A 547 -9.16 38.59 3.83
CA VAL A 547 -8.57 39.72 4.55
C VAL A 547 -8.50 39.42 6.04
N TYR A 548 -7.36 39.67 6.65
CA TYR A 548 -7.14 39.60 8.09
C TYR A 548 -6.53 40.91 8.58
N ILE A 549 -6.74 41.22 9.86
CA ILE A 549 -6.21 42.41 10.51
C ILE A 549 -5.32 41.93 11.65
N TYR A 550 -4.11 42.46 11.77
CA TYR A 550 -3.27 42.24 12.94
C TYR A 550 -3.13 43.53 13.73
N ARG A 551 -3.13 43.41 15.05
CA ARG A 551 -3.04 44.51 16.00
C ARG A 551 -1.89 44.26 16.97
N LEU A 552 -1.04 45.27 17.10
CA LEU A 552 0.02 45.35 18.08
C LEU A 552 -0.44 46.29 19.22
N VAL A 553 -0.29 45.85 20.45
CA VAL A 553 -0.43 46.66 21.67
C VAL A 553 0.91 46.59 22.41
N ALA A 554 1.53 47.74 22.68
CA ALA A 554 2.79 47.86 23.42
C ALA A 554 2.72 49.06 24.36
N GLY A 555 2.45 48.80 25.66
CA GLY A 555 2.14 49.86 26.63
C GLY A 555 0.91 50.69 26.21
N ASP A 556 1.07 52.01 26.07
CA ASP A 556 0.00 52.93 25.66
C ASP A 556 -0.17 53.02 24.12
N HIS A 557 0.68 52.35 23.34
CA HIS A 557 0.63 52.37 21.88
C HIS A 557 -0.16 51.19 21.32
N THR A 558 -1.13 51.47 20.44
CA THR A 558 -1.88 50.45 19.69
C THR A 558 -1.88 50.78 18.21
N GLU A 559 -1.38 49.87 17.38
CA GLU A 559 -1.36 50.02 15.92
C GLU A 559 -1.95 48.77 15.26
N GLN A 560 -2.63 48.94 14.13
CA GLN A 560 -3.24 47.83 13.39
C GLN A 560 -3.04 47.96 11.89
N LYS A 561 -2.82 46.83 11.22
CA LYS A 561 -2.63 46.76 9.78
C LYS A 561 -3.37 45.57 9.18
N ARG A 562 -3.60 45.63 7.87
CA ARG A 562 -4.36 44.63 7.11
C ARG A 562 -3.42 43.75 6.31
N MET A 563 -3.71 42.46 6.26
CA MET A 563 -3.02 41.47 5.43
C MET A 563 -4.01 40.67 4.58
N ILE A 564 -3.56 40.18 3.43
CA ILE A 564 -4.33 39.39 2.48
C ILE A 564 -3.71 37.99 2.39
N LEU A 565 -4.47 36.98 2.81
CA LEU A 565 -4.12 35.58 2.61
C LEU A 565 -4.66 35.13 1.26
N ALA A 566 -3.76 34.78 0.34
CA ALA A 566 -4.08 34.28 -1.00
C ALA A 566 -3.48 32.87 -1.15
N LYS A 567 -4.32 31.85 -0.90
CA LYS A 567 -3.99 30.44 -1.17
C LYS A 567 -4.27 30.05 -2.60
#